data_AF-A0A974C1P6-F1
#
_entry.id   AF-A0A974C1P6-F1
#
_cell.length_a   1.000
_cell.length_b   1.000
_cell.length_c   1.000
_cell.angle_alpha   90.00
_cell.angle_beta   90.00
_cell.angle_gamma   90.00
#
_symmetry.space_group_name_H-M   'P 1'
#
loop_
_entity.id
_entity.type
_entity.pdbx_description
1 polymer ?
#
loop_
_entity_poly.entity_id
_entity_poly.type
_entity_poly.pdbx_seq_one_letter_code
_entity_poly.pdbx_strand_id
1 'polypeptide(L)'
;MEAVPILVELEKRNSYEEVSAFMEECNRVAQERNIVVLPDANIQYLIYKTVWKVASVNIETSADYTAWFGSKLDLLLPSISVQEINILPLDIDCNSQAAMVEGFGSAFDRLSEDQRVAIHARIKSYLSDVKASSASTCYSEESSNMWIENNYGQFKVYATLQEFKDLNTNFSTEAALSACTGTQIADFIATSGGLRDEKTVVTVLENLDTTEEFRTFYTEINTLAPNDLRNSPQIEMIVQDTFQTISVDFKSFTVEQWTQWFQVILVNVLFAVNETEISYIPYPLPCNAFQEM
;
A
#
# COMPACT_ATOMS: atom_id res chain seq x y z
N MET A 1 8.84 6.93 33.63
CA MET A 1 9.93 5.94 33.80
C MET A 1 11.08 6.47 32.96
N GLU A 2 12.20 6.82 33.58
CA GLU A 2 13.28 7.57 32.93
C GLU A 2 13.90 6.73 31.80
N ALA A 3 13.73 7.14 30.55
CA ALA A 3 14.36 6.48 29.40
C ALA A 3 15.86 6.80 29.29
N VAL A 4 16.32 7.85 29.98
CA VAL A 4 17.70 8.34 29.93
C VAL A 4 18.70 7.27 30.42
N PRO A 5 18.51 6.58 31.57
CA PRO A 5 19.40 5.49 31.97
C PRO A 5 19.47 4.32 30.97
N ILE A 6 18.36 3.98 30.32
CA ILE A 6 18.30 2.88 29.34
C ILE A 6 19.12 3.23 28.09
N LEU A 7 18.96 4.46 27.59
CA LEU A 7 19.74 4.95 26.45
C LEU A 7 21.24 4.97 26.76
N VAL A 8 21.63 5.41 27.97
CA VAL A 8 23.02 5.41 28.41
C VAL A 8 23.60 3.99 28.47
N GLU A 9 22.84 2.99 28.93
CA GLU A 9 23.31 1.60 28.93
C GLU A 9 23.34 0.98 27.53
N LEU A 10 22.39 1.34 26.65
CA LEU A 10 22.40 0.88 25.26
C LEU A 10 23.57 1.49 24.47
N GLU A 11 23.94 2.75 24.74
CA GLU A 11 25.14 3.39 24.15
C GLU A 11 26.45 2.73 24.56
N LYS A 12 26.49 2.07 25.73
CA LYS A 12 27.67 1.28 26.15
C LYS A 12 27.77 -0.04 25.40
N ARG A 13 26.65 -0.59 24.94
CA ARG A 13 26.61 -1.80 24.12
C ARG A 13 27.08 -1.44 22.71
N ASN A 14 28.21 -1.97 22.32
CA ASN A 14 28.81 -1.70 21.01
C ASN A 14 28.97 -2.97 20.16
N SER A 15 28.60 -4.16 20.68
CA SER A 15 28.61 -5.38 19.88
C SER A 15 27.27 -5.61 19.21
N TYR A 16 27.33 -6.19 18.01
CA TYR A 16 26.15 -6.59 17.25
C TYR A 16 25.26 -7.56 18.03
N GLU A 17 25.86 -8.53 18.73
CA GLU A 17 25.13 -9.53 19.52
C GLU A 17 24.33 -8.90 20.67
N GLU A 18 24.93 -7.94 21.38
CA GLU A 18 24.27 -7.27 22.51
C GLU A 18 23.09 -6.41 22.08
N VAL A 19 23.22 -5.71 20.94
CA VAL A 19 22.15 -4.88 20.37
C VAL A 19 21.06 -5.76 19.75
N SER A 20 21.45 -6.82 19.04
CA SER A 20 20.51 -7.81 18.49
C SER A 20 19.67 -8.46 19.59
N ALA A 21 20.32 -8.99 20.64
CA ALA A 21 19.62 -9.61 21.77
C ALA A 21 18.72 -8.62 22.52
N PHE A 22 19.15 -7.36 22.64
CA PHE A 22 18.32 -6.31 23.21
C PHE A 22 17.04 -6.08 22.39
N MET A 23 17.15 -5.98 21.06
CA MET A 23 15.98 -5.75 20.21
C MET A 23 15.03 -6.94 20.18
N GLU A 24 15.56 -8.17 20.16
CA GLU A 24 14.74 -9.38 20.28
C GLU A 24 13.91 -9.37 21.58
N GLU A 25 14.54 -9.10 22.71
CA GLU A 25 13.86 -9.06 24.00
C GLU A 25 12.91 -7.87 24.12
N CYS A 26 13.28 -6.70 23.59
CA CYS A 26 12.43 -5.52 23.59
C CYS A 26 11.12 -5.76 22.83
N ASN A 27 11.21 -6.31 21.61
CA ASN A 27 10.04 -6.58 20.79
C ASN A 27 9.19 -7.72 21.36
N ARG A 28 9.82 -8.75 21.96
CA ARG A 28 9.12 -9.82 22.69
C ARG A 28 8.26 -9.26 23.83
N VAL A 29 8.85 -8.41 24.68
CA VAL A 29 8.13 -7.77 25.81
C VAL A 29 7.05 -6.81 25.32
N ALA A 30 7.31 -6.08 24.24
CA ALA A 30 6.31 -5.20 23.63
C ALA A 30 5.09 -5.98 23.14
N GLN A 31 5.32 -7.11 22.46
CA GLN A 31 4.26 -8.00 21.98
C GLN A 31 3.44 -8.57 23.15
N GLU A 32 4.07 -9.06 24.22
CA GLU A 32 3.37 -9.54 25.43
C GLU A 32 2.46 -8.47 26.07
N ARG A 33 2.81 -7.20 25.87
CA ARG A 33 2.07 -6.04 26.41
C ARG A 33 1.16 -5.39 25.37
N ASN A 34 1.03 -5.95 24.17
CA ASN A 34 0.28 -5.38 23.04
C ASN A 34 0.72 -3.95 22.68
N ILE A 35 2.02 -3.67 22.77
CA ILE A 35 2.60 -2.39 22.38
C ILE A 35 2.96 -2.48 20.89
N VAL A 36 2.21 -1.74 20.07
CA VAL A 36 2.44 -1.61 18.62
C VAL A 36 3.13 -0.30 18.24
N VAL A 37 3.10 0.68 19.14
CA VAL A 37 3.72 2.01 18.98
C VAL A 37 4.35 2.40 20.31
N LEU A 38 5.60 2.88 20.28
CA LEU A 38 6.25 3.38 21.49
C LEU A 38 5.65 4.73 21.91
N PRO A 39 5.35 4.95 23.21
CA PRO A 39 4.60 6.14 23.66
C PRO A 39 5.29 7.49 23.43
N ASP A 40 6.62 7.52 23.33
CA ASP A 40 7.40 8.74 23.19
C ASP A 40 8.26 8.65 21.93
N ALA A 41 7.94 9.48 20.94
CA ALA A 41 8.61 9.51 19.65
C ALA A 41 10.09 9.95 19.74
N ASN A 42 10.45 10.80 20.71
CA ASN A 42 11.85 11.20 20.90
C ASN A 42 12.66 10.02 21.44
N ILE A 43 12.11 9.28 22.41
CA ILE A 43 12.74 8.09 22.95
C ILE A 43 12.85 7.01 21.86
N GLN A 44 11.79 6.78 21.10
CA GLN A 44 11.78 5.85 19.96
C GLN A 44 12.91 6.19 18.96
N TYR A 45 13.03 7.47 18.58
CA TYR A 45 14.08 7.93 17.68
C TYR A 45 15.49 7.76 18.26
N LEU A 46 15.69 8.03 19.56
CA LEU A 46 16.98 7.84 20.21
C LEU A 46 17.37 6.35 20.27
N ILE A 47 16.41 5.46 20.56
CA ILE A 47 16.64 4.00 20.51
C ILE A 47 17.00 3.59 19.09
N TYR A 48 16.22 4.01 18.09
CA TYR A 48 16.50 3.77 16.68
C TYR A 48 17.92 4.19 16.31
N LYS A 49 18.31 5.42 16.64
CA LYS A 49 19.63 5.95 16.29
C LYS A 49 20.77 5.12 16.87
N THR A 50 20.65 4.72 18.14
CA THR A 50 21.66 3.90 18.81
C THR A 50 21.73 2.49 18.21
N VAL A 51 20.58 1.86 17.96
CA VAL A 51 20.48 0.52 17.37
C VAL A 51 21.00 0.52 15.94
N TRP A 52 20.54 1.46 15.11
CA TRP A 52 20.87 1.55 13.70
C TRP A 52 22.35 1.78 13.46
N LYS A 53 23.02 2.59 14.31
CA LYS A 53 24.48 2.80 14.26
C LYS A 53 25.27 1.49 14.29
N VAL A 54 24.79 0.49 15.03
CA VAL A 54 25.42 -0.83 15.13
C VAL A 54 24.89 -1.76 14.04
N ALA A 55 23.58 -1.80 13.84
CA ALA A 55 22.95 -2.71 12.88
C ALA A 55 23.37 -2.42 11.44
N SER A 56 23.42 -1.15 11.02
CA SER A 56 23.63 -0.77 9.61
C SER A 56 24.98 -1.20 9.03
N VAL A 57 25.97 -1.47 9.87
CA VAL A 57 27.31 -1.93 9.44
C VAL A 57 27.50 -3.44 9.58
N ASN A 58 26.51 -4.17 10.09
CA ASN A 58 26.57 -5.62 10.32
C ASN A 58 25.45 -6.40 9.59
N ILE A 59 24.50 -5.73 8.94
CA ILE A 59 23.48 -6.37 8.11
C ILE A 59 24.06 -6.55 6.70
N GLU A 60 24.39 -7.78 6.33
CA GLU A 60 25.04 -8.08 5.06
C GLU A 60 24.23 -9.05 4.19
N THR A 61 23.62 -10.06 4.81
CA THR A 61 22.95 -11.14 4.09
C THR A 61 21.44 -10.96 4.06
N SER A 62 20.77 -11.61 3.12
CA SER A 62 19.29 -11.64 3.09
C SER A 62 18.67 -12.14 4.39
N ALA A 63 19.31 -13.10 5.06
CA ALA A 63 18.88 -13.58 6.37
C ALA A 63 18.98 -12.49 7.46
N ASP A 64 20.01 -11.63 7.39
CA ASP A 64 20.13 -10.48 8.30
C ASP A 64 19.03 -9.45 8.03
N TYR A 65 18.78 -9.11 6.75
CA TYR A 65 17.69 -8.20 6.38
C TYR A 65 16.33 -8.74 6.85
N THR A 66 16.04 -10.03 6.64
CA THR A 66 14.81 -10.66 7.14
C THR A 66 14.71 -10.57 8.66
N ALA A 67 15.79 -10.87 9.40
CA ALA A 67 15.78 -10.79 10.86
C ALA A 67 15.55 -9.35 11.35
N TRP A 68 16.24 -8.38 10.74
CA TRP A 68 16.21 -6.99 11.19
C TRP A 68 14.94 -6.25 10.77
N PHE A 69 14.62 -6.22 9.47
CA PHE A 69 13.43 -5.52 8.97
C PHE A 69 12.14 -6.27 9.29
N GLY A 70 12.15 -7.60 9.27
CA GLY A 70 10.95 -8.40 9.53
C GLY A 70 10.57 -8.53 11.01
N SER A 71 11.50 -8.25 11.94
CA SER A 71 11.16 -8.37 13.37
C SER A 71 11.89 -7.39 14.30
N LYS A 72 13.21 -7.23 14.22
CA LYS A 72 13.98 -6.47 15.22
C LYS A 72 13.73 -4.97 15.14
N LEU A 73 13.43 -4.42 13.96
CA LEU A 73 13.18 -3.00 13.76
C LEU A 73 11.70 -2.62 13.78
N ASP A 74 10.75 -3.54 13.88
CA ASP A 74 9.32 -3.26 13.65
C ASP A 74 8.76 -2.05 14.44
N LEU A 75 9.15 -1.93 15.72
CA LEU A 75 8.78 -0.79 16.58
C LEU A 75 9.57 0.49 16.30
N LEU A 76 10.66 0.42 15.56
CA LEU A 76 11.59 1.51 15.28
C LEU A 76 11.53 1.99 13.83
N LEU A 77 10.94 1.22 12.90
CA LEU A 77 10.80 1.60 11.48
C LEU A 77 10.15 2.98 11.29
N PRO A 78 9.12 3.40 12.06
CA PRO A 78 8.55 4.75 11.94
C PRO A 78 9.51 5.88 12.30
N SER A 79 10.62 5.60 13.00
CA SER A 79 11.63 6.60 13.36
C SER A 79 12.68 6.86 12.28
N ILE A 80 12.70 6.07 11.20
CA ILE A 80 13.63 6.26 10.08
C ILE A 80 13.21 7.50 9.30
N SER A 81 14.04 8.54 9.27
CA SER A 81 13.74 9.77 8.53
C SER A 81 13.76 9.55 7.01
N VAL A 82 13.13 10.45 6.27
CA VAL A 82 13.18 10.47 4.79
C VAL A 82 14.63 10.52 4.28
N GLN A 83 15.50 11.30 4.95
CA GLN A 83 16.92 11.37 4.60
C GLN A 83 17.63 10.02 4.80
N GLU A 84 17.31 9.31 5.87
CA GLU A 84 17.86 7.98 6.14
C GLU A 84 17.32 6.93 5.16
N ILE A 85 16.04 6.97 4.81
CA ILE A 85 15.44 6.10 3.78
C ILE A 85 16.18 6.26 2.43
N ASN A 86 16.47 7.50 2.03
CA ASN A 86 17.10 7.81 0.76
C ASN A 86 18.56 7.34 0.64
N ILE A 87 19.22 7.01 1.76
CA ILE A 87 20.61 6.51 1.78
C ILE A 87 20.69 5.03 2.15
N LEU A 88 19.56 4.34 2.30
CA LEU A 88 19.54 2.89 2.45
C LEU A 88 20.23 2.22 1.25
N PRO A 89 20.98 1.14 1.46
CA PRO A 89 21.82 0.55 0.43
C PRO A 89 20.97 0.06 -0.75
N LEU A 90 21.44 0.33 -1.98
CA LEU A 90 20.83 -0.14 -3.22
C LEU A 90 21.60 -1.33 -3.82
N ASP A 91 22.82 -1.57 -3.36
CA ASP A 91 23.73 -2.65 -3.76
C ASP A 91 23.50 -3.92 -2.94
N ILE A 92 22.23 -4.36 -2.88
CA ILE A 92 21.80 -5.56 -2.15
C ILE A 92 21.09 -6.54 -3.08
N ASP A 93 21.07 -7.83 -2.72
CA ASP A 93 20.35 -8.83 -3.51
C ASP A 93 18.83 -8.66 -3.41
N CYS A 94 18.10 -9.29 -4.34
CA CYS A 94 16.64 -9.18 -4.43
C CYS A 94 15.91 -9.62 -3.16
N ASN A 95 16.41 -10.62 -2.44
CA ASN A 95 15.76 -11.11 -1.21
C ASN A 95 16.00 -10.13 -0.05
N SER A 96 17.19 -9.55 0.02
CA SER A 96 17.49 -8.45 0.97
C SER A 96 16.59 -7.25 0.73
N GLN A 97 16.37 -6.88 -0.54
CA GLN A 97 15.41 -5.84 -0.91
C GLN A 97 13.97 -6.21 -0.52
N ALA A 98 13.51 -7.42 -0.87
CA ALA A 98 12.15 -7.86 -0.57
C ALA A 98 11.89 -7.87 0.94
N ALA A 99 12.84 -8.34 1.76
CA ALA A 99 12.75 -8.31 3.21
C ALA A 99 12.62 -6.88 3.77
N MET A 100 13.31 -5.91 3.15
CA MET A 100 13.18 -4.50 3.53
C MET A 100 11.80 -3.94 3.17
N VAL A 101 11.28 -4.23 1.98
CA VAL A 101 9.93 -3.82 1.53
C VAL A 101 8.86 -4.44 2.43
N GLU A 102 8.99 -5.71 2.77
CA GLU A 102 8.08 -6.42 3.68
C GLU A 102 8.07 -5.79 5.07
N GLY A 103 9.25 -5.54 5.65
CA GLY A 103 9.36 -4.88 6.96
C GLY A 103 8.75 -3.48 6.98
N PHE A 104 9.05 -2.65 5.98
CA PHE A 104 8.38 -1.34 5.86
C PHE A 104 6.87 -1.48 5.64
N GLY A 105 6.43 -2.52 4.92
CA GLY A 105 5.02 -2.87 4.74
C GLY A 105 4.34 -3.21 6.07
N SER A 106 4.96 -4.00 6.95
CA SER A 106 4.37 -4.30 8.28
C SER A 106 4.20 -3.05 9.15
N ALA A 107 4.99 -2.01 8.88
CA ALA A 107 4.89 -0.72 9.52
C ALA A 107 4.06 0.32 8.76
N PHE A 108 3.46 -0.01 7.61
CA PHE A 108 2.87 0.95 6.67
C PHE A 108 1.94 1.96 7.34
N ASP A 109 0.97 1.50 8.13
CA ASP A 109 0.01 2.36 8.86
C ASP A 109 0.63 3.27 9.92
N ARG A 110 1.85 2.96 10.36
CA ARG A 110 2.63 3.75 11.33
C ARG A 110 3.60 4.71 10.66
N LEU A 111 3.84 4.58 9.36
CA LEU A 111 4.67 5.49 8.57
C LEU A 111 3.87 6.75 8.20
N SER A 112 4.55 7.89 8.21
CA SER A 112 4.03 9.12 7.61
C SER A 112 3.94 9.03 6.09
N GLU A 113 3.11 9.88 5.49
CA GLU A 113 2.95 9.96 4.05
C GLU A 113 4.30 10.19 3.33
N ASP A 114 5.09 11.15 3.82
CA ASP A 114 6.41 11.45 3.24
C ASP A 114 7.37 10.26 3.29
N GLN A 115 7.32 9.45 4.36
CA GLN A 115 8.11 8.22 4.45
C GLN A 115 7.65 7.18 3.42
N ARG A 116 6.34 6.98 3.26
CA ARG A 116 5.80 6.01 2.29
C ARG A 116 6.17 6.38 0.86
N VAL A 117 6.07 7.67 0.52
CA VAL A 117 6.53 8.20 -0.78
C VAL A 117 8.04 8.01 -0.96
N ALA A 118 8.85 8.27 0.07
CA ALA A 118 10.29 8.06 0.01
C ALA A 118 10.67 6.57 -0.18
N ILE A 119 9.95 5.66 0.48
CA ILE A 119 10.16 4.21 0.35
C ILE A 119 9.79 3.74 -1.05
N HIS A 120 8.65 4.18 -1.60
CA HIS A 120 8.30 3.93 -3.01
C HIS A 120 9.40 4.42 -3.97
N ALA A 121 9.87 5.65 -3.81
CA ALA A 121 10.92 6.21 -4.64
C ALA A 121 12.24 5.39 -4.54
N ARG A 122 12.57 4.90 -3.34
CA ARG A 122 13.72 4.00 -3.13
C ARG A 122 13.53 2.66 -3.83
N ILE A 123 12.35 2.03 -3.70
CA ILE A 123 12.00 0.77 -4.40
C ILE A 123 12.19 0.93 -5.91
N LYS A 124 11.63 2.00 -6.48
CA LYS A 124 11.76 2.31 -7.91
C LYS A 124 13.22 2.49 -8.34
N SER A 125 14.01 3.19 -7.53
CA SER A 125 15.44 3.43 -7.80
C SER A 125 16.22 2.12 -7.81
N TYR A 126 16.01 1.28 -6.79
CA TYR A 126 16.60 -0.06 -6.70
C TYR A 126 16.29 -0.91 -7.94
N LEU A 127 15.01 -1.02 -8.32
CA LEU A 127 14.60 -1.82 -9.48
C LEU A 127 15.17 -1.28 -10.79
N SER A 128 15.29 0.04 -10.91
CA SER A 128 15.90 0.68 -12.07
C SER A 128 17.39 0.34 -12.20
N ASP A 129 18.12 0.34 -11.08
CA ASP A 129 19.54 -0.01 -11.04
C ASP A 129 19.77 -1.51 -11.33
N VAL A 130 18.93 -2.39 -10.77
CA VAL A 130 18.96 -3.83 -11.08
C VAL A 130 18.66 -4.08 -12.56
N LYS A 131 17.67 -3.38 -13.14
CA LYS A 131 17.36 -3.45 -14.57
C LYS A 131 18.53 -2.97 -15.43
N ALA A 132 19.16 -1.85 -15.08
CA ALA A 132 20.28 -1.32 -15.83
C ALA A 132 21.51 -2.24 -15.81
N SER A 133 21.73 -2.95 -14.69
CA SER A 133 22.89 -3.83 -14.51
C SER A 133 22.70 -5.25 -15.04
N SER A 134 21.48 -5.80 -15.00
CA SER A 134 21.20 -7.20 -15.34
C SER A 134 20.25 -7.41 -16.53
N ALA A 135 19.77 -6.33 -17.14
CA ALA A 135 18.71 -6.32 -18.16
C ALA A 135 17.35 -6.88 -17.71
N SER A 136 17.19 -7.20 -16.43
CA SER A 136 15.95 -7.66 -15.82
C SER A 136 15.78 -7.10 -14.40
N THR A 137 14.63 -7.31 -13.78
CA THR A 137 14.35 -6.94 -12.39
C THR A 137 14.25 -8.17 -11.50
N CYS A 138 14.25 -7.95 -10.19
CA CYS A 138 13.94 -9.00 -9.22
C CYS A 138 12.61 -9.69 -9.53
N TYR A 139 12.62 -11.03 -9.46
CA TYR A 139 11.45 -11.89 -9.66
C TYR A 139 10.77 -11.75 -11.05
N SER A 140 11.51 -11.37 -12.10
CA SER A 140 10.96 -11.13 -13.46
C SER A 140 10.31 -12.33 -14.16
N GLU A 141 10.63 -13.54 -13.69
CA GLU A 141 10.06 -14.79 -14.22
C GLU A 141 8.72 -15.15 -13.57
N GLU A 142 8.34 -14.47 -12.49
CA GLU A 142 7.07 -14.67 -11.81
C GLU A 142 5.91 -14.01 -12.59
N SER A 143 4.68 -14.41 -12.27
CA SER A 143 3.49 -13.74 -12.81
C SER A 143 3.44 -12.28 -12.38
N SER A 144 2.84 -11.42 -13.22
CA SER A 144 2.90 -9.96 -13.00
C SER A 144 2.28 -9.50 -11.68
N ASN A 145 1.27 -10.20 -11.17
CA ASN A 145 0.73 -9.95 -9.83
C ASN A 145 1.76 -10.28 -8.73
N MET A 146 2.42 -11.45 -8.77
CA MET A 146 3.45 -11.83 -7.79
C MET A 146 4.67 -10.92 -7.88
N TRP A 147 5.01 -10.46 -9.09
CA TRP A 147 6.07 -9.47 -9.27
C TRP A 147 5.76 -8.15 -8.55
N ILE A 148 4.51 -7.65 -8.62
CA ILE A 148 4.10 -6.46 -7.86
C ILE A 148 4.20 -6.72 -6.35
N GLU A 149 3.63 -7.83 -5.87
CA GLU A 149 3.63 -8.14 -4.43
C GLU A 149 5.06 -8.27 -3.88
N ASN A 150 5.94 -8.99 -4.56
CA ASN A 150 7.31 -9.23 -4.09
C ASN A 150 8.20 -7.97 -4.13
N ASN A 151 7.96 -7.05 -5.06
CA ASN A 151 8.81 -5.88 -5.24
C ASN A 151 8.27 -4.61 -4.57
N TYR A 152 6.95 -4.46 -4.49
CA TYR A 152 6.30 -3.25 -3.98
C TYR A 152 5.50 -3.48 -2.70
N GLY A 153 4.89 -4.66 -2.53
CA GLY A 153 3.95 -4.92 -1.43
C GLY A 153 2.93 -3.79 -1.27
N GLN A 154 2.78 -3.27 -0.05
CA GLN A 154 1.84 -2.16 0.22
C GLN A 154 2.20 -0.83 -0.48
N PHE A 155 3.46 -0.63 -0.86
CA PHE A 155 3.89 0.60 -1.55
C PHE A 155 3.46 0.65 -3.01
N LYS A 156 2.81 -0.40 -3.53
CA LYS A 156 2.21 -0.42 -4.87
C LYS A 156 1.20 0.70 -5.07
N VAL A 157 0.57 1.21 -4.00
CA VAL A 157 -0.39 2.32 -4.05
C VAL A 157 0.22 3.63 -4.58
N TYR A 158 1.55 3.78 -4.53
CA TYR A 158 2.28 4.95 -5.02
C TYR A 158 2.82 4.79 -6.44
N ALA A 159 2.73 3.60 -7.01
CA ALA A 159 3.23 3.31 -8.34
C ALA A 159 2.13 3.47 -9.40
N THR A 160 2.52 3.85 -10.61
CA THR A 160 1.60 3.84 -11.76
C THR A 160 1.68 2.50 -12.49
N LEU A 161 0.64 2.15 -13.24
CA LEU A 161 0.67 0.97 -14.08
C LEU A 161 1.78 1.06 -15.16
N GLN A 162 2.04 2.27 -15.66
CA GLN A 162 3.15 2.52 -16.58
C GLN A 162 4.51 2.24 -15.94
N GLU A 163 4.70 2.59 -14.67
CA GLU A 163 5.92 2.29 -13.93
C GLU A 163 6.20 0.78 -13.88
N PHE A 164 5.18 -0.04 -13.63
CA PHE A 164 5.33 -1.50 -13.64
C PHE A 164 5.74 -2.03 -15.02
N LYS A 165 5.11 -1.52 -16.09
CA LYS A 165 5.47 -1.86 -17.48
C LYS A 165 6.89 -1.43 -17.84
N ASP A 166 7.33 -0.27 -17.35
CA ASP A 166 8.65 0.27 -17.60
C ASP A 166 9.75 -0.51 -16.87
N LEU A 167 9.43 -1.14 -15.74
CA LEU A 167 10.39 -1.90 -14.93
C LEU A 167 10.42 -3.38 -15.32
N ASN A 168 9.28 -4.07 -15.38
CA ASN A 168 9.23 -5.49 -15.73
C ASN A 168 9.01 -5.68 -17.26
N THR A 169 10.01 -6.22 -17.95
CA THR A 169 9.95 -6.45 -19.41
C THR A 169 8.92 -7.49 -19.84
N ASN A 170 8.51 -8.39 -18.94
CA ASN A 170 7.53 -9.45 -19.19
C ASN A 170 6.16 -9.09 -18.60
N PHE A 171 5.92 -7.82 -18.25
CA PHE A 171 4.71 -7.40 -17.57
C PHE A 171 3.45 -7.58 -18.43
N SER A 172 2.46 -8.28 -17.89
CA SER A 172 1.11 -8.39 -18.43
C SER A 172 0.14 -7.71 -17.47
N THR A 173 -0.52 -6.66 -17.94
CA THR A 173 -1.49 -5.92 -17.13
C THR A 173 -2.66 -6.78 -16.69
N GLU A 174 -3.23 -7.60 -17.59
CA GLU A 174 -4.35 -8.48 -17.27
C GLU A 174 -3.96 -9.49 -16.16
N ALA A 175 -2.73 -10.03 -16.23
CA ALA A 175 -2.21 -10.94 -15.21
C ALA A 175 -1.79 -10.25 -13.90
N ALA A 176 -1.81 -8.91 -13.86
CA ALA A 176 -1.45 -8.11 -12.70
C ALA A 176 -2.66 -7.60 -11.91
N LEU A 177 -3.87 -7.63 -12.49
CA LEU A 177 -5.05 -6.94 -11.95
C LEU A 177 -5.36 -7.30 -10.49
N SER A 178 -5.17 -8.56 -10.09
CA SER A 178 -5.41 -9.01 -8.71
C SER A 178 -4.44 -8.45 -7.66
N ALA A 179 -3.32 -7.86 -8.10
CA ALA A 179 -2.42 -7.10 -7.24
C ALA A 179 -2.57 -5.59 -7.43
N CYS A 180 -3.34 -5.11 -8.41
CA CYS A 180 -3.49 -3.68 -8.67
C CYS A 180 -4.44 -3.02 -7.66
N THR A 181 -4.25 -1.72 -7.46
CA THR A 181 -5.20 -0.86 -6.74
C THR A 181 -6.35 -0.42 -7.64
N GLY A 182 -7.45 0.07 -7.06
CA GLY A 182 -8.56 0.66 -7.82
C GLY A 182 -8.10 1.76 -8.79
N THR A 183 -7.16 2.62 -8.39
CA THR A 183 -6.53 3.62 -9.27
C THR A 183 -5.84 2.99 -10.48
N GLN A 184 -5.04 1.94 -10.28
CA GLN A 184 -4.32 1.26 -11.38
C GLN A 184 -5.27 0.49 -12.30
N ILE A 185 -6.34 -0.08 -11.75
CA ILE A 185 -7.41 -0.74 -12.51
C ILE A 185 -8.19 0.28 -13.36
N ALA A 186 -8.48 1.46 -12.82
CA ALA A 186 -9.10 2.56 -13.54
C ALA A 186 -8.23 3.05 -14.72
N ASP A 187 -6.93 3.24 -14.50
CA ASP A 187 -5.98 3.58 -15.56
C ASP A 187 -5.97 2.52 -16.67
N PHE A 188 -5.95 1.23 -16.32
CA PHE A 188 -6.03 0.14 -17.29
C PHE A 188 -7.30 0.20 -18.15
N ILE A 189 -8.48 0.25 -17.53
CA ILE A 189 -9.75 0.17 -18.27
C ILE A 189 -9.99 1.44 -19.10
N ALA A 190 -9.53 2.60 -18.63
CA ALA A 190 -9.61 3.87 -19.34
C ALA A 190 -8.71 3.90 -20.57
N THR A 191 -7.46 3.42 -20.45
CA THR A 191 -6.47 3.51 -21.55
C THR A 191 -6.57 2.38 -22.56
N SER A 192 -7.18 1.26 -22.21
CA SER A 192 -7.39 0.10 -23.10
C SER A 192 -8.65 0.20 -23.97
N GLY A 193 -9.56 1.13 -23.65
CA GLY A 193 -10.92 1.13 -24.21
C GLY A 193 -11.81 0.01 -23.65
N GLY A 194 -11.39 -0.60 -22.54
CA GLY A 194 -12.03 -1.75 -21.91
C GLY A 194 -13.48 -1.50 -21.47
N LEU A 195 -13.87 -0.25 -21.25
CA LEU A 195 -15.25 0.14 -20.93
C LEU A 195 -16.28 -0.22 -22.01
N ARG A 196 -15.84 -0.62 -23.22
CA ARG A 196 -16.73 -1.07 -24.33
C ARG A 196 -16.69 -2.58 -24.53
N ASP A 197 -15.82 -3.28 -23.81
CA ASP A 197 -15.62 -4.72 -23.91
C ASP A 197 -16.15 -5.39 -22.65
N GLU A 198 -17.22 -6.17 -22.80
CA GLU A 198 -17.91 -6.82 -21.68
C GLU A 198 -16.97 -7.71 -20.87
N LYS A 199 -16.10 -8.47 -21.54
CA LYS A 199 -15.15 -9.36 -20.87
C LYS A 199 -14.18 -8.57 -19.99
N THR A 200 -13.63 -7.47 -20.51
CA THR A 200 -12.71 -6.60 -19.77
C THR A 200 -13.40 -5.94 -18.57
N VAL A 201 -14.65 -5.48 -18.74
CA VAL A 201 -15.44 -4.92 -17.62
C VAL A 201 -15.63 -5.98 -16.53
N VAL A 202 -16.05 -7.20 -16.89
CA VAL A 202 -16.22 -8.30 -15.93
C VAL A 202 -14.91 -8.59 -15.19
N THR A 203 -13.80 -8.74 -15.91
CA THR A 203 -12.49 -9.01 -15.29
C THR A 203 -12.05 -7.88 -14.36
N VAL A 204 -12.33 -6.62 -14.70
CA VAL A 204 -11.99 -5.48 -13.84
C VAL A 204 -12.83 -5.48 -12.56
N LEU A 205 -14.14 -5.71 -12.67
CA LEU A 205 -15.04 -5.76 -11.52
C LEU A 205 -14.70 -6.93 -10.57
N GLU A 206 -14.31 -8.08 -11.11
CA GLU A 206 -13.81 -9.24 -10.33
C GLU A 206 -12.54 -8.94 -9.50
N ASN A 207 -11.89 -7.79 -9.69
CA ASN A 207 -10.72 -7.34 -8.94
C ASN A 207 -10.99 -6.04 -8.15
N LEU A 208 -12.26 -5.69 -7.91
CA LEU A 208 -12.70 -4.56 -7.08
C LEU A 208 -13.65 -5.08 -5.99
N ASP A 209 -13.10 -5.44 -4.83
CA ASP A 209 -13.83 -6.18 -3.79
C ASP A 209 -14.19 -5.32 -2.57
N THR A 210 -13.67 -4.10 -2.50
CA THR A 210 -13.84 -3.22 -1.34
C THR A 210 -14.39 -1.84 -1.70
N THR A 211 -15.03 -1.20 -0.72
CA THR A 211 -15.48 0.20 -0.83
C THR A 211 -14.33 1.14 -1.16
N GLU A 212 -13.12 0.90 -0.65
CA GLU A 212 -11.97 1.76 -0.91
C GLU A 212 -11.38 1.56 -2.32
N GLU A 213 -11.37 0.33 -2.84
CA GLU A 213 -11.00 0.06 -4.23
C GLU A 213 -11.96 0.73 -5.20
N PHE A 214 -13.28 0.63 -4.97
CA PHE A 214 -14.25 1.37 -5.78
C PHE A 214 -14.09 2.89 -5.64
N ARG A 215 -13.82 3.41 -4.44
CA ARG A 215 -13.58 4.85 -4.23
C ARG A 215 -12.44 5.35 -5.11
N THR A 216 -11.29 4.67 -5.05
CA THR A 216 -10.09 5.04 -5.80
C THR A 216 -10.28 4.82 -7.30
N PHE A 217 -10.93 3.73 -7.71
CA PHE A 217 -11.31 3.46 -9.10
C PHE A 217 -12.16 4.60 -9.69
N TYR A 218 -13.26 4.96 -9.03
CA TYR A 218 -14.16 6.02 -9.52
C TYR A 218 -13.48 7.39 -9.53
N THR A 219 -12.66 7.69 -8.51
CA THR A 219 -11.91 8.95 -8.45
C THR A 219 -11.00 9.12 -9.68
N GLU A 220 -10.28 8.06 -10.04
CA GLU A 220 -9.36 8.07 -11.17
C GLU A 220 -10.11 8.08 -12.51
N ILE A 221 -11.09 7.18 -12.70
CA ILE A 221 -11.78 7.04 -13.99
C ILE A 221 -12.67 8.25 -14.33
N ASN A 222 -13.21 8.94 -13.32
CA ASN A 222 -13.93 10.20 -13.52
C ASN A 222 -13.02 11.33 -14.05
N THR A 223 -11.70 11.19 -13.83
CA THR A 223 -10.69 12.11 -14.36
C THR A 223 -10.22 11.67 -15.74
N LEU A 224 -9.90 10.38 -15.89
CA LEU A 224 -9.30 9.85 -17.12
C LEU A 224 -10.31 9.68 -18.27
N ALA A 225 -11.50 9.16 -18.00
CA ALA A 225 -12.45 8.74 -19.03
C ALA A 225 -13.94 8.91 -18.62
N PRO A 226 -14.38 10.09 -18.11
CA PRO A 226 -15.74 10.28 -17.60
C PRO A 226 -16.83 10.06 -18.65
N ASN A 227 -16.57 10.45 -19.91
CA ASN A 227 -17.52 10.27 -21.00
C ASN A 227 -17.58 8.81 -21.47
N ASP A 228 -16.46 8.10 -21.49
CA ASP A 228 -16.46 6.69 -21.90
C ASP A 228 -17.16 5.84 -20.83
N LEU A 229 -16.98 6.16 -19.54
CA LEU A 229 -17.71 5.52 -18.45
C LEU A 229 -19.21 5.74 -18.60
N ARG A 230 -19.65 7.01 -18.76
CA ARG A 230 -21.08 7.36 -18.95
C ARG A 230 -21.71 6.65 -20.15
N ASN A 231 -20.94 6.38 -21.21
CA ASN A 231 -21.44 5.79 -22.44
C ASN A 231 -21.09 4.29 -22.56
N SER A 232 -20.60 3.66 -21.49
CA SER A 232 -20.30 2.23 -21.49
C SER A 232 -21.57 1.42 -21.75
N PRO A 233 -21.56 0.49 -22.72
CA PRO A 233 -22.67 -0.45 -22.90
C PRO A 233 -22.90 -1.36 -21.68
N GLN A 234 -21.92 -1.46 -20.77
CA GLN A 234 -21.95 -2.26 -19.55
C GLN A 234 -22.27 -1.42 -18.30
N ILE A 235 -22.77 -0.19 -18.45
CA ILE A 235 -22.98 0.72 -17.31
C ILE A 235 -23.89 0.14 -16.22
N GLU A 236 -24.93 -0.61 -16.59
CA GLU A 236 -25.83 -1.26 -15.64
C GLU A 236 -25.08 -2.31 -14.79
N MET A 237 -24.20 -3.10 -15.42
CA MET A 237 -23.37 -4.09 -14.73
C MET A 237 -22.37 -3.44 -13.77
N ILE A 238 -21.71 -2.36 -14.23
CA ILE A 238 -20.76 -1.60 -13.40
C ILE A 238 -21.47 -1.03 -12.16
N VAL A 239 -22.65 -0.44 -12.34
CA VAL A 239 -23.44 0.15 -11.25
C VAL A 239 -23.95 -0.93 -10.29
N GLN A 240 -24.45 -2.04 -10.80
CA GLN A 240 -24.93 -3.14 -9.98
C GLN A 240 -23.82 -3.70 -9.08
N ASP A 241 -22.65 -4.00 -9.66
CA ASP A 241 -21.52 -4.57 -8.92
C ASP A 241 -20.95 -3.58 -7.89
N THR A 242 -20.87 -2.30 -8.29
CA THR A 242 -20.51 -1.20 -7.38
C THR A 242 -21.41 -1.19 -6.14
N PHE A 243 -22.73 -1.14 -6.32
CA PHE A 243 -23.68 -1.07 -5.19
C PHE A 243 -23.66 -2.35 -4.35
N GLN A 244 -23.55 -3.51 -4.98
CA GLN A 244 -23.43 -4.78 -4.27
C GLN A 244 -22.23 -4.75 -3.32
N THR A 245 -21.07 -4.27 -3.79
CA THR A 245 -19.85 -4.21 -2.98
C THR A 245 -19.92 -3.12 -1.90
N ILE A 246 -20.23 -1.87 -2.25
CA ILE A 246 -20.16 -0.76 -1.28
C ILE A 246 -21.29 -0.79 -0.22
N SER A 247 -22.39 -1.51 -0.50
CA SER A 247 -23.54 -1.57 0.41
C SER A 247 -23.23 -2.19 1.78
N VAL A 248 -22.18 -3.01 1.85
CA VAL A 248 -21.72 -3.63 3.11
C VAL A 248 -21.36 -2.58 4.17
N ASP A 249 -20.91 -1.39 3.73
CA ASP A 249 -20.47 -0.30 4.59
C ASP A 249 -21.52 0.80 4.78
N PHE A 250 -22.65 0.78 4.08
CA PHE A 250 -23.66 1.85 4.16
C PHE A 250 -24.18 2.10 5.58
N LYS A 251 -24.17 1.08 6.46
CA LYS A 251 -24.59 1.23 7.86
C LYS A 251 -23.59 2.02 8.71
N SER A 252 -22.32 2.07 8.32
CA SER A 252 -21.25 2.78 9.03
C SER A 252 -20.94 4.15 8.40
N PHE A 253 -21.53 4.46 7.24
CA PHE A 253 -21.31 5.72 6.55
C PHE A 253 -21.69 6.94 7.40
N THR A 254 -20.77 7.89 7.48
CA THR A 254 -21.03 9.25 7.95
C THR A 254 -21.76 10.06 6.88
N VAL A 255 -22.35 11.18 7.26
CA VAL A 255 -22.99 12.12 6.31
C VAL A 255 -22.00 12.60 5.24
N GLU A 256 -20.75 12.85 5.63
CA GLU A 256 -19.69 13.23 4.69
C GLU A 256 -19.42 12.11 3.67
N GLN A 257 -19.41 10.85 4.11
CA GLN A 257 -19.25 9.72 3.19
C GLN A 257 -20.42 9.60 2.23
N TRP A 258 -21.67 9.75 2.70
CA TRP A 258 -22.84 9.81 1.80
C TRP A 258 -22.70 10.93 0.77
N THR A 259 -22.30 12.13 1.21
CA THR A 259 -22.06 13.28 0.32
C THR A 259 -21.00 12.96 -0.73
N GLN A 260 -19.83 12.45 -0.31
CA GLN A 260 -18.74 12.11 -1.23
C GLN A 260 -19.17 11.06 -2.26
N TRP A 261 -19.84 9.99 -1.83
CA TRP A 261 -20.26 8.92 -2.72
C TRP A 261 -21.29 9.38 -3.76
N PHE A 262 -22.33 10.07 -3.33
CA PHE A 262 -23.48 10.39 -4.20
C PHE A 262 -23.34 11.73 -4.94
N GLN A 263 -22.47 12.65 -4.51
CA GLN A 263 -22.29 13.92 -5.20
C GLN A 263 -21.00 14.00 -6.01
N VAL A 264 -20.00 13.17 -5.70
CA VAL A 264 -18.67 13.24 -6.33
C VAL A 264 -18.31 11.92 -7.01
N ILE A 265 -18.29 10.82 -6.27
CA ILE A 265 -17.71 9.56 -6.74
C ILE A 265 -18.59 8.90 -7.82
N LEU A 266 -19.89 8.78 -7.57
CA LEU A 266 -20.84 8.11 -8.47
C LEU A 266 -21.47 9.04 -9.51
N VAL A 267 -21.08 10.32 -9.57
CA VAL A 267 -21.75 11.36 -10.37
C VAL A 267 -21.94 11.00 -11.84
N ASN A 268 -21.04 10.19 -12.40
CA ASN A 268 -21.05 9.75 -13.79
C ASN A 268 -21.85 8.47 -14.04
N VAL A 269 -22.35 7.80 -13.00
CA VAL A 269 -23.07 6.53 -13.12
C VAL A 269 -24.45 6.54 -12.45
N LEU A 270 -24.76 7.55 -11.63
CA LEU A 270 -26.05 7.65 -10.92
C LEU A 270 -27.29 7.59 -11.82
N PHE A 271 -27.18 8.02 -13.08
CA PHE A 271 -28.31 7.97 -14.02
C PHE A 271 -28.74 6.53 -14.38
N ALA A 272 -27.87 5.54 -14.15
CA ALA A 272 -28.11 4.13 -14.43
C ALA A 272 -28.56 3.33 -13.19
N VAL A 273 -28.63 3.97 -12.02
CA VAL A 273 -29.18 3.38 -10.78
C VAL A 273 -30.67 3.10 -10.97
N ASN A 274 -31.09 1.87 -10.63
CA ASN A 274 -32.48 1.44 -10.69
C ASN A 274 -32.98 0.94 -9.32
N GLU A 275 -34.18 0.33 -9.31
CA GLU A 275 -34.82 -0.18 -8.08
C GLU A 275 -33.94 -1.19 -7.31
N THR A 276 -33.11 -1.96 -8.02
CA THR A 276 -32.18 -2.94 -7.44
C THR A 276 -31.14 -2.24 -6.59
N GLU A 277 -30.46 -1.23 -7.12
CA GLU A 277 -29.42 -0.52 -6.40
C GLU A 277 -29.99 0.28 -5.22
N ILE A 278 -31.16 0.87 -5.42
CA ILE A 278 -31.88 1.61 -4.37
C ILE A 278 -32.20 0.68 -3.18
N SER A 279 -32.50 -0.60 -3.44
CA SER A 279 -32.84 -1.57 -2.39
C SER A 279 -31.67 -1.86 -1.42
N TYR A 280 -30.42 -1.58 -1.81
CA TYR A 280 -29.27 -1.71 -0.92
C TYR A 280 -29.16 -0.56 0.10
N ILE A 281 -29.79 0.59 -0.16
CA ILE A 281 -29.71 1.76 0.73
C ILE A 281 -30.48 1.47 2.04
N PRO A 282 -29.85 1.62 3.22
CA PRO A 282 -30.49 1.29 4.49
C PRO A 282 -31.76 2.11 4.76
N TYR A 283 -32.79 1.45 5.27
CA TYR A 283 -33.99 2.11 5.81
C TYR A 283 -34.20 1.74 7.29
N PRO A 284 -34.40 2.73 8.20
CA PRO A 284 -34.45 4.16 7.93
C PRO A 284 -33.05 4.79 7.74
N LEU A 285 -32.92 5.67 6.74
CA LEU A 285 -31.74 6.51 6.56
C LEU A 285 -31.92 7.81 7.37
N PRO A 286 -30.90 8.30 8.10
CA PRO A 286 -30.94 9.61 8.74
C PRO A 286 -31.30 10.72 7.73
N CYS A 287 -32.18 11.65 8.11
CA CYS A 287 -32.70 12.67 7.17
C CYS A 287 -31.61 13.56 6.56
N ASN A 288 -30.54 13.83 7.31
CA ASN A 288 -29.38 14.55 6.81
C ASN A 288 -28.61 13.74 5.76
N ALA A 289 -28.40 12.43 5.96
CA ALA A 289 -27.80 11.57 4.94
C ALA A 289 -28.69 11.47 3.68
N PHE A 290 -30.01 11.39 3.84
CA PHE A 290 -30.95 11.37 2.72
C PHE A 290 -30.92 12.65 1.87
N GLN A 291 -30.62 13.80 2.48
CA GLN A 291 -30.53 15.08 1.75
C GLN A 291 -29.27 15.18 0.89
N GLU A 292 -28.25 14.36 1.15
CA GLU A 292 -26.98 14.39 0.43
C GLU A 292 -26.96 13.44 -0.78
N MET A 293 -28.00 12.64 -0.97
CA MET A 293 -28.18 11.69 -2.09
C MET A 293 -29.00 12.31 -3.22
#